data_AF-A0A2V9R747-F1
#
_entry.id   AF-A0A2V9R747-F1
#
_cell.length_a   1.000
_cell.length_b   1.000
_cell.length_c   1.000
_cell.angle_alpha   90.00
_cell.angle_beta   90.00
_cell.angle_gamma   90.00
#
_symmetry.space_group_name_H-M   'P 1'
#
loop_
_entity.id
_entity.type
_entity.pdbx_description
1 polymer ?
#
loop_
_entity_poly.entity_id
_entity_poly.type
_entity_poly.pdbx_seq_one_letter_code
_entity_poly.pdbx_strand_id
1 'polypeptide(L)'
;MKVLVLLILSLTFAASRQAPSPGSSFQTNAAPQPARKGGRWYFADSGHAVYCYGPVRFIPIPQGGLQRVATLCQGNKPIVPLRD
;
A
#
# COMPACT_ATOMS: atom_id res chain seq x y z
N MET A 1 -0.91 -30.94 -44.58
CA MET A 1 -1.26 -31.14 -43.16
C MET A 1 -0.25 -30.52 -42.17
N LYS A 2 1.01 -30.22 -42.54
CA LYS A 2 2.02 -29.65 -41.64
C LYS A 2 1.88 -28.16 -41.32
N VAL A 3 1.22 -27.38 -42.18
CA VAL A 3 1.14 -25.91 -42.04
C VAL A 3 0.13 -25.49 -40.97
N LEU A 4 -0.95 -26.26 -40.80
CA LEU A 4 -2.00 -25.96 -39.81
C LEU A 4 -1.49 -26.10 -38.36
N VAL A 5 -0.57 -27.04 -38.13
CA VAL A 5 -0.01 -27.31 -36.78
C VAL A 5 0.88 -26.16 -36.30
N LEU A 6 1.60 -25.50 -37.20
CA LEU A 6 2.48 -24.37 -36.85
C LEU A 6 1.70 -23.11 -36.47
N LEU A 7 0.51 -22.92 -37.06
CA LEU A 7 -0.37 -21.78 -36.77
C LEU A 7 -1.06 -21.87 -35.40
N ILE A 8 -1.27 -23.08 -34.88
CA ILE A 8 -1.88 -23.30 -33.56
C ILE A 8 -0.85 -23.08 -32.45
N LEU A 9 0.43 -23.35 -32.71
CA LEU A 9 1.50 -23.24 -31.70
C LEU A 9 1.93 -21.79 -31.41
N SER A 10 1.72 -20.87 -32.35
CA SER A 10 2.03 -19.43 -32.15
C SER A 10 0.96 -18.68 -31.36
N LEU A 11 -0.26 -19.21 -31.24
CA LEU A 11 -1.36 -18.55 -30.51
C LEU A 11 -1.31 -18.77 -28.99
N THR A 12 -0.57 -19.75 -28.49
CA THR A 12 -0.52 -20.08 -27.05
C THR A 12 0.51 -19.28 -26.25
N PHE A 13 1.46 -18.63 -26.92
CA PHE A 13 2.56 -17.91 -26.24
C PHE A 13 2.27 -16.43 -25.93
N ALA A 14 1.13 -15.90 -26.38
CA ALA A 14 0.70 -14.53 -26.09
C ALA A 14 -0.11 -14.43 -24.77
N ALA A 15 0.07 -15.38 -23.86
CA ALA A 15 -0.41 -15.29 -22.47
C ALA A 15 0.43 -14.23 -21.74
N SER A 16 0.01 -12.99 -21.98
CA SER A 16 0.38 -11.75 -21.30
C SER A 16 0.76 -12.00 -19.84
N ARG A 17 2.06 -11.80 -19.55
CA ARG A 17 2.54 -11.67 -18.18
C ARG A 17 2.04 -10.34 -17.63
N GLN A 18 0.79 -10.31 -17.16
CA GLN A 18 0.36 -9.25 -16.24
C GLN A 18 1.17 -9.41 -14.96
N ALA A 19 2.27 -8.68 -14.84
CA ALA A 19 2.85 -8.41 -13.54
C ALA A 19 1.76 -7.75 -12.68
N PRO A 20 1.50 -8.23 -11.44
CA PRO A 20 0.62 -7.52 -10.54
C PRO A 20 1.24 -6.15 -10.30
N SER A 21 0.58 -5.11 -10.82
CA SER A 21 0.92 -3.73 -10.45
C SER A 21 0.73 -3.62 -8.94
N PRO A 22 1.75 -3.23 -8.15
CA PRO A 22 1.58 -2.94 -6.73
C PRO A 22 0.89 -1.58 -6.59
N GLY A 23 -0.28 -1.42 -7.21
CA GLY A 23 -1.15 -0.28 -7.06
C GLY A 23 -1.95 -0.41 -5.78
N SER A 24 -1.29 -0.27 -4.63
CA SER A 24 -2.01 0.15 -3.42
C SER A 24 -2.33 1.64 -3.60
N SER A 25 -3.41 1.90 -4.32
CA SER A 25 -4.02 3.22 -4.38
C SER A 25 -4.57 3.55 -3.00
N PHE A 26 -3.71 4.06 -2.11
CA PHE A 26 -4.17 4.77 -0.93
C PHE A 26 -4.95 5.99 -1.43
N GLN A 27 -6.27 5.86 -1.50
CA GLN A 27 -7.16 6.98 -1.78
C GLN A 27 -6.84 8.09 -0.77
N THR A 28 -6.14 9.12 -1.24
CA THR A 28 -5.69 10.29 -0.47
C THR A 28 -6.83 11.28 -0.23
N ASN A 29 -8.07 10.88 -0.53
CA ASN A 29 -9.29 11.66 -0.25
C ASN A 29 -10.04 11.01 0.93
N ALA A 30 -9.39 10.92 2.08
CA ALA A 30 -10.10 10.59 3.30
C ALA A 30 -10.69 11.90 3.87
N ALA A 31 -11.94 12.20 3.49
CA ALA A 31 -12.80 13.01 4.35
C ALA A 31 -12.71 12.46 5.79
N PRO A 32 -12.76 13.29 6.85
CA PRO A 32 -12.63 12.83 8.22
C PRO A 32 -13.68 11.75 8.49
N GLN A 33 -13.25 10.49 8.45
CA GLN A 33 -14.11 9.35 8.69
C GLN A 33 -14.49 9.37 10.18
N PRO A 34 -15.76 9.09 10.52
CA PRO A 34 -16.20 9.05 11.90
C PRO A 34 -15.31 8.08 12.70
N ALA A 35 -14.98 8.46 13.93
CA ALA A 35 -14.06 7.72 14.80
C ALA A 35 -14.44 6.24 14.84
N ARG A 36 -13.66 5.39 14.14
CA ARG A 36 -13.89 3.95 14.16
C ARG A 36 -13.55 3.44 15.55
N LYS A 37 -14.40 2.62 16.16
CA LYS A 37 -14.08 2.03 17.47
C LYS A 37 -12.79 1.20 17.34
N GLY A 38 -11.81 1.41 18.22
CA GLY A 38 -10.62 0.54 18.33
C GLY A 38 -9.28 1.08 17.80
N GLY A 39 -9.03 2.40 17.88
CA GLY A 39 -7.69 2.95 17.58
C GLY A 39 -6.68 2.84 18.73
N ARG A 40 -5.41 3.10 18.42
CA ARG A 40 -4.29 3.14 19.38
C ARG A 40 -3.52 4.45 19.27
N TRP A 41 -2.92 4.85 20.39
CA TRP A 41 -1.96 5.95 20.44
C TRP A 41 -0.58 5.47 20.01
N TYR A 42 0.10 6.26 19.20
CA TYR A 42 1.47 6.05 18.77
C TYR A 42 2.29 7.32 18.91
N PHE A 43 3.61 7.19 19.07
CA PHE A 43 4.53 8.32 19.08
C PHE A 43 5.07 8.56 17.67
N ALA A 44 4.72 9.71 17.09
CA ALA A 44 5.15 10.09 15.75
C ALA A 44 6.64 10.49 15.72
N ASP A 45 7.30 10.35 14.57
CA ASP A 45 8.70 10.75 14.37
C ASP A 45 8.97 12.23 14.74
N SER A 46 7.97 13.07 14.49
CA SER A 46 7.88 14.49 14.75
C SER A 46 7.69 14.85 16.22
N GLY A 47 7.60 13.85 17.11
CA GLY A 47 7.65 14.05 18.56
C GLY A 47 6.31 14.32 19.25
N HIS A 48 5.18 14.04 18.60
CA HIS A 48 3.86 14.15 19.21
C HIS A 48 3.10 12.82 19.19
N ALA A 49 2.10 12.69 20.07
CA ALA A 49 1.23 11.53 20.12
C ALA A 49 0.14 11.63 19.03
N VAL A 50 -0.07 10.54 18.29
CA VAL A 50 -1.09 10.43 17.25
C VAL A 50 -2.02 9.24 17.52
N TYR A 51 -3.32 9.45 17.34
CA TYR A 51 -4.31 8.38 17.47
C TYR A 51 -4.64 7.82 16.08
N CYS A 52 -4.41 6.52 15.88
CA CYS A 52 -4.62 5.86 14.59
C CYS A 52 -5.44 4.57 14.71
N TYR A 53 -6.30 4.34 13.72
CA TYR A 53 -7.22 3.20 13.67
C TYR A 53 -6.67 2.02 12.87
N GLY A 54 -5.73 2.28 11.96
CA GLY A 54 -5.20 1.28 11.05
C GLY A 54 -4.02 0.49 11.64
N PRO A 55 -3.61 -0.58 10.96
CA PRO A 55 -2.43 -1.34 11.33
C PRO A 55 -1.15 -0.51 11.15
N VAL A 56 -0.12 -0.90 11.89
CA VAL A 56 1.25 -0.45 11.67
C VAL A 56 1.87 -1.29 10.55
N ARG A 57 2.57 -0.65 9.62
CA ARG A 57 3.26 -1.33 8.51
C ARG A 57 4.65 -0.75 8.32
N PHE A 58 5.49 -1.48 7.60
CA PHE A 58 6.76 -0.98 7.09
C PHE A 58 6.60 -0.59 5.63
N ILE A 59 7.07 0.60 5.27
CA ILE A 59 7.08 1.08 3.88
C ILE A 59 8.53 1.38 3.44
N PRO A 60 8.91 1.09 2.19
CA PRO A 60 10.23 1.45 1.68
C PRO A 60 10.37 2.97 1.59
N ILE A 61 11.56 3.49 1.93
CA ILE A 61 11.88 4.91 1.82
C ILE A 61 12.89 5.18 0.69
N PRO A 62 12.88 6.38 0.07
CA PRO A 62 13.75 6.70 -1.07
C PRO A 62 15.26 6.54 -0.79
N GLN A 63 15.68 6.71 0.47
CA GLN A 63 17.07 6.62 0.91
C GLN A 63 17.53 5.16 1.14
N GLY A 64 16.67 4.19 0.87
CA GLY A 64 16.87 2.79 1.24
C GLY A 64 16.40 2.51 2.68
N GLY A 65 15.99 1.27 2.93
CA GLY A 65 15.47 0.84 4.23
C GLY A 65 13.94 0.85 4.33
N LEU A 66 13.45 0.58 5.53
CA LEU A 66 12.03 0.45 5.84
C LEU A 66 11.64 1.42 6.96
N GLN A 67 10.64 2.26 6.70
CA GLN A 67 10.05 3.14 7.71
C GLN A 67 8.80 2.49 8.29
N ARG A 68 8.72 2.44 9.61
CA ARG A 68 7.52 2.02 10.33
C ARG A 68 6.51 3.17 10.35
N VAL A 69 5.28 2.89 9.91
CA VAL A 69 4.20 3.88 9.79
C VAL A 69 2.89 3.36 10.37
N ALA A 70 2.14 4.24 11.04
CA ALA A 70 0.74 4.00 11.36
C ALA A 70 -0.16 4.50 10.22
N THR A 71 -1.23 3.77 9.96
CA THR A 71 -2.20 4.09 8.90
C THR A 71 -3.56 4.48 9.49
N LEU A 72 -4.36 5.22 8.72
CA LEU A 72 -5.67 5.71 9.15
C LEU A 72 -5.59 6.52 10.46
N CYS A 73 -4.72 7.53 10.49
CA CYS A 73 -4.54 8.41 11.64
C CYS A 73 -5.54 9.57 11.67
N GLN A 74 -5.94 10.00 12.87
CA GLN A 74 -6.79 11.16 13.06
C GLN A 74 -6.03 12.45 12.72
N GLY A 75 -6.67 13.37 12.01
CA GLY A 75 -6.09 14.64 11.57
C GLY A 75 -5.81 14.67 10.07
N ASN A 76 -4.83 15.48 9.64
CA ASN A 76 -4.61 15.78 8.22
C ASN A 76 -3.67 14.78 7.52
N LYS A 77 -2.98 13.92 8.27
CA LYS A 77 -2.02 12.95 7.72
C LYS A 77 -2.56 11.53 7.95
N PRO A 78 -3.09 10.86 6.91
CA PRO A 78 -3.65 9.52 7.06
C PRO A 78 -2.57 8.44 7.28
N ILE A 79 -1.30 8.77 7.02
CA ILE A 79 -0.14 7.92 7.26
C ILE A 79 0.86 8.74 8.06
N VAL A 80 1.29 8.21 9.21
CA VAL A 80 2.22 8.90 10.13
C VAL A 80 3.43 8.00 10.39
N PRO A 81 4.66 8.47 10.12
CA PRO A 81 5.88 7.79 10.54
C PRO A 81 5.97 7.72 12.06
N LEU A 82 6.34 6.54 12.56
CA LEU A 82 6.51 6.30 13.98
C LEU A 82 7.98 6.43 14.37
N ARG A 83 8.23 6.87 15.61
CA ARG A 83 9.58 7.04 16.17
C ARG A 83 10.22 5.75 16.72
N ASP A 84 9.51 4.64 16.57
CA ASP A 84 9.77 3.31 17.13
C ASP A 84 9.55 3.15 18.63
#